data_AF-A0A5J4RSM8-F1
#
_entry.id   AF-A0A5J4RSM8-F1
#
_cell.length_a   1.000
_cell.length_b   1.000
_cell.length_c   1.000
_cell.angle_alpha   90.00
_cell.angle_beta   90.00
_cell.angle_gamma   90.00
#
_symmetry.space_group_name_H-M   'P 1'
#
loop_
_entity.id
_entity.type
_entity.pdbx_description
1 polymer ?
#
loop_
_entity_poly.entity_id
_entity_poly.type
_entity_poly.pdbx_seq_one_letter_code
_entity_poly.pdbx_strand_id
1 'polypeptide(L)'
;MPTLNYITFDFETVENIINEGNIIAQLEPLSVASAATIKDQITTQYFDLHDGTDFIEQWISQLFEVAIKVNEANQQNIPEVQINDKNQHQHGVQPYKPQVSVIGFNSKKFDMNLLLKHLIKNKTKIQYMGSTTQAKQTVVSHQDYDFDLRFIDILSFIPPNNTLKQFVEKFGTKGIKLTKGIFPCGSFNYDNFKLVLGLTTPFTKDDFYDKLNNKNISNEDYEQYCNDFTSSQPNGSVNFADRWEYLKHYNIRDVT
;
A
#
# COMPACT_ATOMS: atom_id res chain seq x y z
N MET A 1 11.00 -5.77 -17.82
CA MET A 1 10.76 -4.37 -18.20
C MET A 1 9.99 -3.71 -17.08
N PRO A 2 10.35 -2.51 -16.60
CA PRO A 2 9.44 -1.71 -15.79
C PRO A 2 8.14 -1.55 -16.57
N THR A 3 7.00 -1.89 -15.97
CA THR A 3 5.70 -1.64 -16.57
C THR A 3 5.43 -0.15 -16.44
N LEU A 4 5.09 0.52 -17.54
CA LEU A 4 4.75 1.95 -17.56
C LEU A 4 3.60 2.26 -16.60
N ASN A 5 2.68 1.28 -16.45
CA ASN A 5 1.52 1.36 -15.59
C ASN A 5 1.68 0.35 -14.44
N TYR A 6 1.33 0.76 -13.22
CA TYR A 6 1.52 -0.02 -12.00
C TYR A 6 0.49 0.36 -10.95
N ILE A 7 0.42 -0.45 -9.89
CA ILE A 7 -0.40 -0.20 -8.71
C ILE A 7 0.55 -0.01 -7.53
N THR A 8 0.28 0.95 -6.66
CA THR A 8 0.90 1.12 -5.34
C THR A 8 -0.10 0.78 -4.25
N PHE A 9 0.37 0.32 -3.09
CA PHE A 9 -0.50 0.09 -1.93
C PHE A 9 0.25 0.25 -0.61
N ASP A 10 -0.50 0.53 0.44
CA ASP A 10 -0.01 0.60 1.82
C ASP A 10 -1.12 0.26 2.81
N PHE A 11 -0.75 -0.34 3.94
CA PHE A 11 -1.66 -0.67 5.03
C PHE A 11 -1.34 0.19 6.26
N GLU A 12 -2.37 0.67 6.93
CA GLU A 12 -2.23 1.07 8.33
C GLU A 12 -2.73 -0.04 9.24
N THR A 13 -2.16 -0.09 10.43
CA THR A 13 -2.49 -1.12 11.42
C THR A 13 -2.74 -0.52 12.79
N VAL A 14 -3.44 -1.28 13.60
CA VAL A 14 -3.77 -0.92 14.97
C VAL A 14 -3.33 -2.02 15.92
N GLU A 15 -2.84 -1.64 17.09
CA GLU A 15 -2.43 -2.59 18.12
C GLU A 15 -3.65 -3.28 18.76
N ASN A 16 -3.66 -4.60 18.74
CA ASN A 16 -4.59 -5.45 19.46
C ASN A 16 -3.87 -6.06 20.67
N ILE A 17 -4.26 -5.64 21.88
CA ILE A 17 -3.61 -6.05 23.13
C ILE A 17 -4.25 -7.35 23.63
N ILE A 18 -3.51 -8.45 23.55
CA ILE A 18 -4.06 -9.80 23.85
C ILE A 18 -3.88 -10.18 25.33
N ASN A 19 -2.85 -9.65 26.00
CA ASN A 19 -2.60 -9.93 27.41
C ASN A 19 -1.88 -8.76 28.11
N GLU A 20 -2.47 -8.24 29.18
CA GLU A 20 -1.95 -7.10 29.94
C GLU A 20 -0.76 -7.48 30.85
N GLY A 21 -0.61 -8.75 31.23
CA GLY A 21 0.41 -9.20 32.19
C GLY A 21 1.79 -9.52 31.60
N ASN A 22 1.81 -9.91 30.33
CA ASN A 22 3.00 -10.02 29.49
C ASN A 22 2.60 -9.35 28.19
N ILE A 23 2.97 -8.08 27.99
CA ILE A 23 2.51 -7.25 26.86
C ILE A 23 2.78 -7.98 25.54
N ILE A 24 1.75 -8.67 25.04
CA ILE A 24 1.72 -9.28 23.71
C ILE A 24 0.70 -8.45 22.94
N ALA A 25 1.21 -7.56 22.09
CA ALA A 25 0.41 -6.82 21.12
C ALA A 25 0.56 -7.49 19.75
N GLN A 26 -0.57 -7.73 19.09
CA GLN A 26 -0.63 -8.14 17.69
C GLN A 26 -1.10 -6.94 16.87
N LEU A 27 -0.48 -6.68 15.72
CA LEU A 27 -0.97 -5.66 14.81
C LEU A 27 -2.05 -6.25 13.92
N GLU A 28 -3.22 -5.59 13.91
CA GLU A 28 -4.34 -5.91 13.02
C GLU A 28 -4.47 -4.84 11.93
N PRO A 29 -4.88 -5.20 10.71
CA PRO A 29 -5.19 -4.24 9.66
C PRO A 29 -6.27 -3.24 10.08
N LEU A 30 -5.98 -1.94 9.93
CA LEU A 30 -6.91 -0.84 10.18
C LEU A 30 -7.49 -0.31 8.88
N SER A 31 -6.64 -0.10 7.88
CA SER A 31 -7.02 0.39 6.55
C SER A 31 -6.04 -0.08 5.48
N VAL A 32 -6.47 -0.01 4.23
CA VAL A 32 -5.62 -0.18 3.05
C VAL A 32 -5.96 0.90 2.04
N ALA A 33 -4.92 1.57 1.54
CA ALA A 33 -5.02 2.43 0.37
C ALA A 33 -4.25 1.82 -0.79
N SER A 34 -4.71 2.11 -2.00
CA SER A 34 -3.95 1.79 -3.21
C SER A 34 -4.20 2.81 -4.30
N ALA A 35 -3.21 3.02 -5.15
CA ALA A 35 -3.33 3.88 -6.32
C ALA A 35 -2.88 3.15 -7.58
N ALA A 36 -3.64 3.27 -8.66
CA ALA A 36 -3.22 2.79 -9.96
C ALA A 36 -2.81 3.97 -10.83
N THR A 37 -1.59 3.89 -11.35
CA THR A 37 -1.02 4.87 -12.27
C THR A 37 -1.08 4.29 -13.68
N ILE A 38 -1.93 4.88 -14.52
CA ILE A 38 -2.07 4.52 -15.94
C ILE A 38 -1.84 5.77 -16.78
N LYS A 39 -0.77 5.79 -17.60
CA LYS A 39 -0.41 6.93 -18.46
C LYS A 39 -0.42 8.26 -17.68
N ASP A 40 0.24 8.27 -16.51
CA ASP A 40 0.32 9.39 -15.56
C ASP A 40 -1.02 9.83 -14.91
N GLN A 41 -2.12 9.13 -15.18
CA GLN A 41 -3.38 9.32 -14.48
C GLN A 41 -3.45 8.40 -13.27
N ILE A 42 -3.74 8.99 -12.11
CA ILE A 42 -3.82 8.30 -10.83
C ILE A 42 -5.29 8.10 -10.46
N THR A 43 -5.65 6.86 -10.14
CA THR A 43 -6.94 6.53 -9.53
C THR A 43 -6.71 5.84 -8.20
N THR A 44 -7.42 6.25 -7.16
CA THR A 44 -7.17 5.80 -5.78
C THR A 44 -8.34 4.98 -5.25
N GLN A 45 -8.03 4.05 -4.35
CA GLN A 45 -8.98 3.25 -3.61
C GLN A 45 -8.59 3.26 -2.14
N TYR A 46 -9.58 3.18 -1.26
CA TYR A 46 -9.41 3.15 0.18
C TYR A 46 -10.49 2.27 0.80
N PHE A 47 -10.08 1.39 1.70
CA PHE A 47 -10.95 0.50 2.47
C PHE A 47 -10.45 0.45 3.90
N ASP A 48 -11.34 0.35 4.87
CA ASP A 48 -10.95 0.28 6.27
C ASP A 48 -11.87 -0.60 7.12
N LEU A 49 -11.44 -0.80 8.37
CA LEU A 49 -12.11 -1.61 9.36
C LEU A 49 -13.43 -0.96 9.86
N HIS A 50 -13.69 0.31 9.54
CA HIS A 50 -14.96 0.95 9.89
C HIS A 50 -16.13 0.31 9.13
N ASP A 51 -15.91 -0.01 7.84
CA ASP A 51 -16.94 -0.53 6.95
C ASP A 51 -17.18 -2.05 7.08
N GLY A 52 -16.30 -2.76 7.78
CA GLY A 52 -16.45 -4.20 8.05
C GLY A 52 -15.10 -4.91 8.20
N THR A 53 -15.11 -6.13 8.76
CA THR A 53 -13.88 -6.93 8.92
C THR A 53 -13.42 -7.59 7.62
N ASP A 54 -14.27 -7.59 6.59
CA ASP A 54 -14.01 -8.15 5.26
C ASP A 54 -13.45 -7.12 4.26
N PHE A 55 -13.05 -5.93 4.74
CA PHE A 55 -12.57 -4.84 3.91
C PHE A 55 -11.34 -5.21 3.06
N ILE A 56 -10.50 -6.13 3.55
CA ILE A 56 -9.33 -6.63 2.82
C ILE A 56 -9.77 -7.51 1.65
N GLU A 57 -10.77 -8.37 1.85
CA GLU A 57 -11.37 -9.15 0.78
C GLU A 57 -12.01 -8.27 -0.29
N GLN A 58 -12.72 -7.22 0.14
CA GLN A 58 -13.31 -6.23 -0.76
C GLN A 58 -12.21 -5.50 -1.56
N TRP A 59 -11.14 -5.07 -0.90
CA TRP A 59 -9.97 -4.47 -1.55
C TRP A 59 -9.29 -5.43 -2.53
N ILE A 60 -9.05 -6.70 -2.16
CA ILE A 60 -8.46 -7.71 -3.06
C ILE A 60 -9.32 -7.89 -4.32
N SER A 61 -10.65 -7.95 -4.17
CA SER A 61 -11.55 -8.05 -5.33
C SER A 61 -11.38 -6.86 -6.25
N GLN A 62 -11.33 -5.64 -5.69
CA GLN A 62 -11.17 -4.41 -6.46
C GLN A 62 -9.77 -4.24 -7.06
N LEU A 63 -8.74 -4.77 -6.39
CA LEU A 63 -7.36 -4.82 -6.88
C LEU A 63 -7.28 -5.60 -8.20
N PHE A 64 -7.97 -6.74 -8.32
CA PHE A 64 -8.01 -7.49 -9.57
C PHE A 64 -8.72 -6.72 -10.69
N GLU A 65 -9.84 -6.05 -10.40
CA GLU A 65 -10.55 -5.22 -11.39
C GLU A 65 -9.70 -4.05 -11.91
N VAL A 66 -8.95 -3.42 -11.02
CA VAL A 66 -7.98 -2.37 -11.39
C VAL A 66 -6.80 -2.96 -12.17
N ALA A 67 -6.32 -4.13 -11.78
CA ALA A 67 -5.22 -4.80 -12.46
C ALA A 67 -5.55 -5.20 -13.89
N ILE A 68 -6.82 -5.50 -14.22
CA ILE A 68 -7.26 -5.67 -15.62
C ILE A 68 -6.89 -4.43 -16.44
N LYS A 69 -7.32 -3.24 -15.99
CA LYS A 69 -7.08 -1.97 -16.71
C LYS A 69 -5.59 -1.66 -16.84
N VAL A 70 -4.82 -1.91 -15.78
CA VAL A 70 -3.36 -1.74 -15.79
C VAL A 70 -2.70 -2.72 -16.76
N ASN A 71 -3.15 -3.97 -16.79
CA ASN A 71 -2.65 -4.98 -17.72
C ASN A 71 -2.95 -4.59 -19.17
N GLU A 72 -4.18 -4.23 -19.50
CA GLU A 72 -4.59 -3.77 -20.83
C GLU A 72 -3.72 -2.59 -21.31
N ALA A 73 -3.52 -1.59 -20.44
CA ALA A 73 -2.67 -0.45 -20.74
C ALA A 73 -1.20 -0.86 -20.95
N ASN A 74 -0.70 -1.83 -20.19
CA ASN A 74 0.66 -2.37 -20.38
C ASN A 74 0.81 -3.16 -21.68
N GLN A 75 -0.19 -3.97 -22.08
CA GLN A 75 -0.16 -4.73 -23.34
C GLN A 75 -0.12 -3.82 -24.57
N GLN A 76 -0.82 -2.67 -24.54
CA GLN A 76 -0.76 -1.67 -25.63
C GLN A 76 0.64 -1.10 -25.87
N ASN A 77 1.54 -1.19 -24.88
CA ASN A 77 2.91 -0.67 -24.97
C ASN A 77 3.93 -1.73 -25.38
N ILE A 78 3.52 -2.99 -25.55
CA ILE A 78 4.40 -4.05 -26.04
C ILE A 78 4.38 -3.98 -27.58
N PRO A 79 5.53 -3.77 -28.25
CA PRO A 79 5.58 -3.86 -29.70
C PRO A 79 5.09 -5.24 -30.15
N GLU A 80 4.23 -5.33 -31.16
CA GLU A 80 3.89 -6.62 -31.77
C GLU A 80 5.18 -7.27 -32.30
N VAL A 81 5.76 -8.18 -31.53
CA VAL A 81 6.84 -9.02 -32.04
C VAL A 81 6.17 -10.17 -32.76
N GLN A 82 6.02 -10.07 -34.08
CA GLN A 82 5.66 -11.21 -34.92
C GLN A 82 6.84 -12.19 -34.97
N ILE A 83 6.96 -13.04 -33.96
CA ILE A 83 7.83 -14.21 -34.07
C ILE A 83 7.08 -15.24 -34.91
N ASN A 84 7.33 -15.24 -36.21
CA ASN A 84 6.93 -16.32 -37.13
C ASN A 84 7.81 -17.56 -36.90
N ASP A 85 7.81 -18.12 -35.69
CA ASP A 85 8.52 -19.38 -35.44
C ASP A 85 7.57 -20.56 -35.66
N LYS A 86 7.66 -21.18 -36.84
CA LYS A 86 6.94 -22.41 -37.21
C LYS A 86 7.32 -23.62 -36.32
N ASN A 87 8.21 -23.43 -35.34
CA ASN A 87 8.76 -24.47 -34.46
C ASN A 87 8.22 -24.43 -33.02
N GLN A 88 7.27 -23.54 -32.68
CA GLN A 88 6.73 -23.42 -31.31
C GLN A 88 6.10 -24.71 -30.76
N HIS A 89 5.78 -25.69 -31.60
CA HIS A 89 5.19 -26.96 -31.15
C HIS A 89 6.21 -28.01 -30.68
N GLN A 90 7.53 -27.75 -30.75
CA GLN A 90 8.54 -28.77 -30.43
C GLN A 90 9.21 -28.65 -29.05
N HIS A 91 9.05 -27.51 -28.38
CA HIS A 91 9.46 -27.34 -26.98
C HIS A 91 8.29 -26.73 -26.23
N GLY A 92 7.89 -27.30 -25.09
CA GLY A 92 6.78 -26.83 -24.25
C GLY A 92 7.01 -25.43 -23.66
N VAL A 93 7.18 -24.43 -24.51
CA VAL A 93 7.30 -23.02 -24.17
C VAL A 93 5.95 -22.62 -23.60
N GLN A 94 5.91 -22.53 -22.28
CA GLN A 94 4.73 -22.08 -21.57
C GLN A 94 4.43 -20.64 -22.04
N PRO A 95 3.21 -20.35 -22.51
CA PRO A 95 2.87 -19.01 -22.98
C PRO A 95 3.14 -18.00 -21.86
N TYR A 96 3.82 -16.90 -22.20
CA TYR A 96 4.14 -15.85 -21.26
C TYR A 96 2.84 -15.29 -20.67
N LYS A 97 2.66 -15.46 -19.36
CA LYS A 97 1.55 -14.85 -18.62
C LYS A 97 1.95 -13.44 -18.21
N PRO A 98 1.25 -12.38 -18.66
CA PRO A 98 1.54 -11.01 -18.23
C PRO A 98 1.51 -10.86 -16.72
N GLN A 99 2.30 -9.94 -16.18
CA GLN A 99 2.29 -9.67 -14.74
C GLN A 99 2.17 -8.18 -14.46
N VAL A 100 1.18 -7.82 -13.65
CA VAL A 100 0.90 -6.45 -13.20
C VAL A 100 1.68 -6.18 -11.92
N SER A 101 2.48 -5.11 -11.92
CA SER A 101 3.28 -4.73 -10.76
C SER A 101 2.39 -4.07 -9.69
N VAL A 102 2.42 -4.62 -8.48
CA VAL A 102 1.78 -4.07 -7.27
C VAL A 102 2.89 -3.75 -6.27
N ILE A 103 3.09 -2.47 -5.97
CA ILE A 103 4.30 -1.95 -5.34
C ILE A 103 3.94 -1.45 -3.94
N GLY A 104 4.58 -1.99 -2.92
CA GLY A 104 4.48 -1.46 -1.56
C GLY A 104 5.81 -0.85 -1.09
N PHE A 105 5.74 -0.10 0.01
CA PHE A 105 6.92 0.48 0.66
C PHE A 105 7.20 -0.23 1.98
N ASN A 106 8.36 -0.89 2.10
CA ASN A 106 8.70 -1.71 3.28
C ASN A 106 7.70 -2.87 3.53
N SER A 107 7.00 -3.29 2.47
CA SER A 107 5.87 -4.20 2.55
C SER A 107 6.25 -5.69 2.57
N LYS A 108 7.51 -6.02 2.26
CA LYS A 108 7.97 -7.41 2.01
C LYS A 108 7.64 -8.40 3.11
N LYS A 109 7.60 -7.94 4.37
CA LYS A 109 7.44 -8.79 5.54
C LYS A 109 6.09 -8.56 6.21
N PHE A 110 5.70 -7.31 6.41
CA PHE A 110 4.55 -7.00 7.24
C PHE A 110 3.26 -7.07 6.42
N ASP A 111 3.08 -6.17 5.47
CA ASP A 111 1.86 -6.10 4.65
C ASP A 111 1.63 -7.39 3.85
N MET A 112 2.71 -7.97 3.30
CA MET A 112 2.57 -9.25 2.61
C MET A 112 2.08 -10.37 3.54
N ASN A 113 2.51 -10.41 4.81
CA ASN A 113 2.00 -11.42 5.74
C ASN A 113 0.53 -11.19 6.11
N LEU A 114 0.07 -9.94 6.15
CA LEU A 114 -1.34 -9.61 6.30
C LEU A 114 -2.12 -10.11 5.07
N LEU A 115 -1.68 -9.72 3.87
CA LEU A 115 -2.31 -10.08 2.60
C LEU A 115 -2.38 -11.58 2.34
N LEU A 116 -1.32 -12.33 2.63
CA LEU A 116 -1.24 -13.77 2.35
C LEU A 116 -2.38 -14.53 3.02
N LYS A 117 -2.80 -14.14 4.23
CA LYS A 117 -3.93 -14.77 4.93
C LYS A 117 -5.24 -14.66 4.16
N HIS A 118 -5.43 -13.56 3.42
CA HIS A 118 -6.65 -13.28 2.65
C HIS A 118 -6.55 -13.73 1.18
N LEU A 119 -5.33 -13.81 0.63
CA LEU A 119 -5.05 -14.27 -0.74
C LEU A 119 -5.08 -15.80 -0.88
N ILE A 120 -4.76 -16.54 0.20
CA ILE A 120 -4.85 -18.00 0.22
C ILE A 120 -6.33 -18.41 0.26
N LYS A 121 -6.94 -18.45 -0.93
CA LYS A 121 -8.28 -18.98 -1.19
C LYS A 121 -8.20 -20.03 -2.30
N ASN A 122 -9.24 -20.86 -2.43
CA ASN A 122 -9.38 -21.78 -3.56
C ASN A 122 -9.17 -21.00 -4.87
N LYS A 123 -8.34 -21.54 -5.79
CA LYS A 123 -7.93 -20.97 -7.09
C LYS A 123 -6.76 -19.98 -7.10
N THR A 124 -6.17 -19.62 -5.96
CA THR A 124 -4.96 -18.80 -5.93
C THR A 124 -3.70 -19.68 -5.82
N LYS A 125 -2.71 -19.44 -6.68
CA LYS A 125 -1.36 -20.00 -6.58
C LYS A 125 -0.38 -18.88 -6.26
N ILE A 126 0.41 -19.07 -5.20
CA ILE A 126 1.40 -18.09 -4.73
C ILE A 126 2.80 -18.62 -4.97
N GLN A 127 3.66 -17.81 -5.59
CA GLN A 127 5.05 -18.14 -5.87
C GLN A 127 5.96 -17.03 -5.33
N TYR A 128 6.96 -17.40 -4.54
CA TYR A 128 7.96 -16.46 -4.04
C TYR A 128 9.21 -16.50 -4.93
N MET A 129 9.78 -15.35 -5.25
CA MET A 129 11.11 -15.29 -5.87
C MET A 129 12.12 -14.69 -4.89
N GLY A 130 13.09 -15.52 -4.50
CA GLY A 130 13.97 -15.29 -3.34
C GLY A 130 13.78 -16.42 -2.32
N SER A 131 14.36 -16.29 -1.12
CA SER A 131 14.02 -17.16 0.01
C SER A 131 12.71 -16.71 0.66
N THR A 132 12.04 -17.57 1.43
CA THR A 132 10.85 -17.19 2.21
C THR A 132 11.12 -16.04 3.20
N THR A 133 12.38 -15.84 3.59
CA THR A 133 12.82 -14.78 4.52
C THR A 133 13.29 -13.50 3.81
N GLN A 134 13.56 -13.56 2.50
CA GLN A 134 14.06 -12.45 1.69
C GLN A 134 13.43 -12.47 0.28
N ALA A 135 12.11 -12.67 0.23
CA ALA A 135 11.40 -12.68 -1.04
C ALA A 135 11.50 -11.28 -1.65
N LYS A 136 12.09 -11.19 -2.85
CA LYS A 136 12.22 -9.93 -3.60
C LYS A 136 10.92 -9.57 -4.28
N GLN A 137 10.12 -10.59 -4.61
CA GLN A 137 8.78 -10.43 -5.17
C GLN A 137 7.92 -11.65 -4.81
N THR A 138 6.61 -11.42 -4.72
CA THR A 138 5.59 -12.45 -4.55
C THR A 138 4.66 -12.40 -5.75
N VAL A 139 4.56 -13.50 -6.49
CA VAL A 139 3.67 -13.63 -7.64
C VAL A 139 2.41 -14.36 -7.19
N VAL A 140 1.26 -13.75 -7.47
CA VAL A 140 -0.06 -14.28 -7.15
C VAL A 140 -0.79 -14.52 -8.47
N SER A 141 -1.02 -15.79 -8.76
CA SER A 141 -1.80 -16.24 -9.92
C SER A 141 -3.18 -16.65 -9.46
N HIS A 142 -4.21 -16.15 -10.13
CA HIS A 142 -5.59 -16.59 -9.91
C HIS A 142 -6.12 -17.22 -11.20
N GLN A 143 -6.86 -18.32 -11.09
CA GLN A 143 -7.29 -19.10 -12.27
C GLN A 143 -8.26 -18.34 -13.19
N ASP A 144 -9.03 -17.41 -12.62
CA ASP A 144 -10.04 -16.65 -13.37
C ASP A 144 -9.41 -15.47 -14.17
N TYR A 145 -8.09 -15.22 -14.05
CA TYR A 145 -7.40 -14.13 -14.73
C TYR A 145 -6.21 -14.62 -15.57
N ASP A 146 -6.06 -14.04 -16.76
CA ASP A 146 -5.00 -14.35 -17.73
C ASP A 146 -3.68 -13.60 -17.45
N PHE A 147 -3.62 -12.80 -16.39
CA PHE A 147 -2.41 -12.18 -15.85
C PHE A 147 -2.12 -12.63 -14.40
N ASP A 148 -0.93 -12.31 -13.91
CA ASP A 148 -0.56 -12.46 -12.50
C ASP A 148 -0.37 -11.10 -11.83
N LEU A 149 -0.62 -11.02 -10.53
CA LEU A 149 -0.17 -9.90 -9.71
C LEU A 149 1.24 -10.17 -9.22
N ARG A 150 2.12 -9.18 -9.39
CA ARG A 150 3.52 -9.23 -8.95
C ARG A 150 3.72 -8.20 -7.85
N PHE A 151 3.66 -8.65 -6.61
CA PHE A 151 3.92 -7.83 -5.43
C PHE A 151 5.42 -7.59 -5.28
N ILE A 152 5.82 -6.33 -5.14
CA ILE A 152 7.21 -5.92 -5.00
C ILE A 152 7.36 -4.87 -3.90
N ASP A 153 8.40 -5.00 -3.08
CA ASP A 153 8.79 -3.97 -2.13
C ASP A 153 9.83 -3.05 -2.77
N ILE A 154 9.52 -1.77 -2.89
CA ILE A 154 10.41 -0.78 -3.52
C ILE A 154 11.77 -0.66 -2.81
N LEU A 155 11.82 -0.93 -1.50
CA LEU A 155 13.08 -0.92 -0.75
C LEU A 155 14.05 -2.01 -1.24
N SER A 156 13.56 -3.04 -1.92
CA SER A 156 14.40 -4.08 -2.52
C SER A 156 15.23 -3.58 -3.71
N PHE A 157 14.89 -2.41 -4.27
CA PHE A 157 15.63 -1.77 -5.36
C PHE A 157 16.49 -0.60 -4.90
N ILE A 158 16.36 -0.17 -3.65
CA ILE A 158 17.23 0.86 -3.09
C ILE A 158 18.54 0.20 -2.67
N PRO A 159 19.70 0.71 -3.12
CA PRO A 159 20.98 0.14 -2.74
C PRO A 159 21.16 0.12 -1.21
N PRO A 160 21.81 -0.91 -0.64
CA PRO A 160 22.12 -0.95 0.77
C PRO A 160 22.79 0.35 1.22
N ASN A 161 22.46 0.82 2.43
CA ASN A 161 22.96 2.07 3.02
C ASN A 161 22.51 3.38 2.35
N ASN A 162 21.51 3.34 1.46
CA ASN A 162 20.84 4.56 0.97
C ASN A 162 19.44 4.65 1.59
N THR A 163 19.05 5.86 2.01
CA THR A 163 17.67 6.14 2.37
C THR A 163 16.84 6.41 1.11
N LEU A 164 15.52 6.24 1.19
CA LEU A 164 14.61 6.64 0.12
C LEU A 164 14.83 8.11 -0.28
N LYS A 165 14.99 8.99 0.71
CA LYS A 165 15.26 10.41 0.48
C LYS A 165 16.52 10.62 -0.36
N GLN A 166 17.63 9.98 0.00
CA GLN A 166 18.88 10.06 -0.78
C GLN A 166 18.71 9.48 -2.19
N PHE A 167 17.95 8.40 -2.33
CA PHE A 167 17.68 7.80 -3.63
C PHE A 167 16.88 8.75 -4.54
N VAL A 168 15.81 9.35 -4.03
CA VAL A 168 14.96 10.31 -4.75
C VAL A 168 15.71 11.61 -5.05
N GLU A 169 16.52 12.12 -4.12
CA GLU A 169 17.36 13.30 -4.36
C GLU A 169 18.38 13.07 -5.49
N LYS A 170 18.89 11.84 -5.62
CA LYS A 170 19.91 11.49 -6.61
C LYS A 170 19.35 11.09 -7.97
N PHE A 171 18.22 10.38 -8.00
CA PHE A 171 17.67 9.76 -9.21
C PHE A 171 16.25 10.16 -9.55
N GLY A 172 15.55 10.83 -8.63
CA GLY A 172 14.18 11.31 -8.85
C GLY A 172 14.11 12.50 -9.80
N THR A 173 12.90 12.77 -10.27
CA THR A 173 12.62 13.95 -11.10
C THR A 173 12.81 15.22 -10.27
N LYS A 174 13.50 16.23 -10.85
CA LYS A 174 13.70 17.52 -10.19
C LYS A 174 12.34 18.13 -9.79
N GLY A 175 12.20 18.50 -8.52
CA GLY A 175 11.00 19.14 -7.98
C GLY A 175 10.11 18.23 -7.13
N ILE A 176 10.38 16.91 -7.07
CA ILE A 176 9.69 16.02 -6.14
C ILE A 176 10.15 16.33 -4.71
N LYS A 177 9.21 16.77 -3.85
CA LYS A 177 9.40 16.84 -2.39
C LYS A 177 8.72 15.64 -1.76
N LEU A 178 9.49 14.80 -1.08
CA LEU A 178 8.94 13.76 -0.20
C LEU A 178 8.31 14.45 1.01
N THR A 179 7.00 14.58 1.01
CA THR A 179 6.24 15.09 2.15
C THR A 179 5.39 13.95 2.69
N LYS A 180 5.94 13.18 3.64
CA LYS A 180 5.13 12.16 4.32
C LYS A 180 4.01 12.85 5.09
N GLY A 181 2.81 12.26 5.11
CA GLY A 181 1.76 12.71 6.02
C GLY A 181 2.17 12.48 7.49
N ILE A 182 1.40 13.04 8.42
CA ILE A 182 1.66 12.92 9.86
C ILE A 182 0.42 12.29 10.51
N PHE A 183 0.56 11.09 11.06
CA PHE A 183 -0.54 10.38 11.70
C PHE A 183 -0.06 9.65 12.97
N PRO A 184 -0.81 9.70 14.10
CA PRO A 184 -0.39 9.09 15.36
C PRO A 184 -0.88 7.64 15.47
N CYS A 185 -0.22 6.69 14.79
CA CYS A 185 -0.63 5.27 14.76
C CYS A 185 -0.66 4.61 16.15
N GLY A 186 0.07 5.14 17.15
CA GLY A 186 0.14 4.60 18.52
C GLY A 186 -0.81 5.23 19.54
N SER A 187 -1.70 6.14 19.11
CA SER A 187 -2.60 6.88 20.01
C SER A 187 -3.87 6.12 20.40
N PHE A 188 -4.16 5.01 19.72
CA PHE A 188 -5.34 4.18 19.94
C PHE A 188 -5.02 2.70 19.70
N ASN A 189 -5.95 1.83 20.06
CA ASN A 189 -5.83 0.39 19.93
C ASN A 189 -7.12 -0.23 19.37
N TYR A 190 -7.12 -1.55 19.21
CA TYR A 190 -8.22 -2.31 18.60
C TYR A 190 -9.55 -2.17 19.38
N ASP A 191 -9.50 -1.86 20.66
CA ASP A 191 -10.71 -1.72 21.49
C ASP A 191 -11.35 -0.35 21.34
N ASN A 192 -10.57 0.70 21.06
CA ASN A 192 -11.05 2.08 21.07
C ASN A 192 -10.93 2.82 19.73
N PHE A 193 -10.36 2.22 18.68
CA PHE A 193 -10.14 2.89 17.39
C PHE A 193 -11.40 3.55 16.82
N LYS A 194 -12.56 2.89 16.90
CA LYS A 194 -13.83 3.46 16.40
C LYS A 194 -14.21 4.75 17.11
N LEU A 195 -14.04 4.79 18.44
CA LEU A 195 -14.32 5.98 19.23
C LEU A 195 -13.32 7.08 18.91
N VAL A 196 -12.02 6.76 18.90
CA VAL A 196 -10.95 7.74 18.71
C VAL A 196 -10.98 8.34 17.31
N LEU A 197 -11.19 7.52 16.28
CA LEU A 197 -11.22 7.97 14.89
C LEU A 197 -12.54 8.65 14.49
N GLY A 198 -13.64 8.38 15.21
CA GLY A 198 -14.91 9.09 15.04
C GLY A 198 -14.95 10.50 15.64
N LEU A 199 -13.87 10.97 16.29
CA LEU A 199 -13.82 12.33 16.84
C LEU A 199 -13.61 13.37 15.74
N THR A 200 -14.33 14.49 15.85
CA THR A 200 -14.27 15.63 14.92
C THR A 200 -13.17 16.64 15.27
N THR A 201 -12.50 16.46 16.40
CA THR A 201 -11.39 17.31 16.84
C THR A 201 -10.07 16.70 16.40
N PRO A 202 -9.01 17.49 16.13
CA PRO A 202 -7.70 16.96 15.81
C PRO A 202 -7.12 16.14 16.99
N PHE A 203 -6.15 15.29 16.69
CA PHE A 203 -5.29 14.69 17.70
C PHE A 203 -4.52 15.79 18.44
N THR A 204 -4.36 15.60 19.73
CA THR A 204 -3.53 16.46 20.57
C THR A 204 -2.05 16.13 20.34
N LYS A 205 -1.16 17.03 20.74
CA LYS A 205 0.28 16.79 20.61
C LYS A 205 0.74 15.57 21.41
N ASP A 206 0.09 15.25 22.53
CA ASP A 206 0.45 14.11 23.37
C ASP A 206 0.11 12.77 22.71
N ASP A 207 -0.87 12.75 21.79
CA ASP A 207 -1.23 11.55 21.03
C ASP A 207 -0.10 11.08 20.10
N PHE A 208 0.86 11.96 19.76
CA PHE A 208 2.01 11.65 18.91
C PHE A 208 3.23 11.12 19.69
N TYR A 209 3.10 10.86 20.98
CA TYR A 209 4.21 10.37 21.79
C TYR A 209 4.64 8.96 21.37
N ASP A 210 5.86 8.85 20.86
CA ASP A 210 6.49 7.58 20.49
C ASP A 210 7.11 6.94 21.74
N LYS A 211 6.42 5.92 22.27
CA LYS A 211 6.85 5.14 23.43
C LYS A 211 8.15 4.37 23.18
N LEU A 212 8.43 3.95 21.94
CA LEU A 212 9.61 3.17 21.60
C LEU A 212 10.86 4.05 21.62
N ASN A 213 10.75 5.26 21.08
CA ASN A 213 11.86 6.21 21.01
C ASN A 213 11.87 7.23 22.17
N ASN A 214 10.91 7.15 23.08
CA ASN A 214 10.71 8.08 24.20
C ASN A 214 10.78 9.55 23.75
N LYS A 215 10.05 9.87 22.68
CA LYS A 215 10.10 11.18 22.04
C LYS A 215 8.72 11.57 21.52
N ASN A 216 8.37 12.84 21.69
CA ASN A 216 7.18 13.41 21.08
C ASN A 216 7.51 14.11 19.75
N ILE A 217 6.50 14.33 18.92
CA ILE A 217 6.56 15.11 17.69
C ILE A 217 7.11 16.53 17.94
N SER A 218 7.76 17.11 16.92
CA SER A 218 8.22 18.49 16.96
C SER A 218 7.03 19.47 16.97
N ASN A 219 7.27 20.74 17.31
CA ASN A 219 6.21 21.75 17.22
C ASN A 219 5.83 21.99 15.76
N GLU A 220 6.83 22.02 14.88
CA GLU A 220 6.70 22.29 13.46
C GLU A 220 5.87 21.19 12.76
N ASP A 221 6.17 19.92 13.05
CA ASP A 221 5.44 18.79 12.49
C ASP A 221 4.00 18.73 13.05
N TYR A 222 3.80 19.06 14.34
CA TYR A 222 2.45 19.12 14.92
C TYR A 222 1.61 20.26 14.32
N GLU A 223 2.22 21.43 14.08
CA GLU A 223 1.56 22.53 13.38
C GLU A 223 1.21 22.15 11.95
N GLN A 224 2.10 21.43 11.25
CA GLN A 224 1.80 20.88 9.93
C GLN A 224 0.62 19.91 9.97
N TYR A 225 0.58 18.98 10.95
CA TYR A 225 -0.56 18.08 11.15
C TYR A 225 -1.86 18.86 11.35
N CYS A 226 -1.86 19.86 12.25
CA CYS A 226 -3.03 20.68 12.52
C CYS A 226 -3.51 21.39 11.24
N ASN A 227 -2.58 22.02 10.51
CA ASN A 227 -2.86 22.71 9.27
C ASN A 227 -3.42 21.75 8.22
N ASP A 228 -2.85 20.54 8.06
CA ASP A 228 -3.36 19.54 7.14
C ASP A 228 -4.80 19.14 7.55
N PHE A 229 -5.06 18.91 8.85
CA PHE A 229 -6.39 18.53 9.37
C PHE A 229 -7.46 19.62 9.17
N THR A 230 -7.06 20.89 9.29
CA THR A 230 -7.96 22.06 9.17
C THR A 230 -7.82 22.81 7.85
N SER A 231 -7.20 22.20 6.85
CA SER A 231 -7.06 22.82 5.52
C SER A 231 -8.32 22.61 4.71
N SER A 232 -8.63 23.62 3.88
CA SER A 232 -9.73 23.56 2.92
C SER A 232 -9.59 22.34 1.99
N GLN A 233 -10.54 21.44 2.11
CA GLN A 233 -10.65 20.24 1.30
C GLN A 233 -11.04 20.60 -0.14
N PRO A 234 -10.76 19.72 -1.14
CA PRO A 234 -11.14 19.95 -2.52
C PRO A 234 -12.65 20.19 -2.74
N ASN A 235 -13.49 19.76 -1.79
CA ASN A 235 -14.93 19.97 -1.78
C ASN A 235 -15.38 21.31 -1.15
N GLY A 236 -14.44 22.16 -0.72
CA GLY A 236 -14.71 23.46 -0.08
C GLY A 236 -14.98 23.41 1.43
N SER A 237 -14.96 22.24 2.08
CA SER A 237 -15.00 22.14 3.54
C SER A 237 -13.70 22.66 4.14
N VAL A 238 -13.77 23.44 5.22
CA VAL A 238 -12.57 23.98 5.88
C VAL A 238 -11.85 22.92 6.73
N ASN A 239 -12.52 21.81 7.10
CA ASN A 239 -11.93 20.75 7.93
C ASN A 239 -12.33 19.35 7.41
N PHE A 240 -11.54 18.34 7.77
CA PHE A 240 -12.05 16.96 7.75
C PHE A 240 -13.22 16.81 8.72
N ALA A 241 -14.19 15.97 8.36
CA ALA A 241 -15.37 15.74 9.19
C ALA A 241 -15.00 15.07 10.52
N ASP A 242 -14.07 14.13 10.47
CA ASP A 242 -13.54 13.37 11.59
C ASP A 242 -12.13 12.86 11.27
N ARG A 243 -11.54 12.13 12.23
CA ARG A 243 -10.21 11.55 12.07
C ARG A 243 -10.19 10.34 11.13
N TRP A 244 -11.34 9.73 10.78
CA TRP A 244 -11.42 8.71 9.72
C TRP A 244 -11.17 9.33 8.35
N GLU A 245 -11.81 10.46 8.04
CA GLU A 245 -11.58 11.17 6.78
C GLU A 245 -10.13 11.69 6.69
N TYR A 246 -9.53 12.08 7.82
CA TYR A 246 -8.11 12.41 7.87
C TYR A 246 -7.21 11.19 7.62
N LEU A 247 -7.50 10.03 8.25
CA LEU A 247 -6.77 8.77 8.02
C LEU A 247 -6.80 8.39 6.53
N LYS A 248 -7.98 8.47 5.91
CA LYS A 248 -8.15 8.24 4.47
C LYS A 248 -7.31 9.18 3.62
N HIS A 249 -7.32 10.48 3.93
CA HIS A 249 -6.47 11.45 3.23
C HIS A 249 -4.98 11.14 3.37
N TYR A 250 -4.55 10.84 4.60
CA TYR A 250 -3.18 10.43 4.91
C TYR A 250 -2.78 9.18 4.10
N ASN A 251 -3.60 8.13 4.11
CA ASN A 251 -3.28 6.88 3.39
C ASN A 251 -3.28 7.05 1.87
N ILE A 252 -4.21 7.83 1.32
CA ILE A 252 -4.22 8.11 -0.12
C ILE A 252 -2.94 8.86 -0.52
N ARG A 253 -2.52 9.86 0.25
CA ARG A 253 -1.30 10.61 -0.01
C ARG A 253 -0.03 9.75 0.07
N ASP A 254 -0.03 8.72 0.91
CA ASP A 254 1.11 7.81 1.05
C ASP A 254 1.28 6.86 -0.17
N VAL A 255 0.22 6.63 -0.95
CA VAL A 255 0.25 5.75 -2.14
C VAL A 255 0.32 6.47 -3.48
N THR A 256 0.19 7.81 -3.53
CA THR A 256 0.22 8.62 -4.76
C THR A 256 1.50 9.42 -4.93
#